data_AF-A0A2K8PCY4-F1
#
_entry.id   AF-A0A2K8PCY4-F1
#
_cell.length_a   1.000
_cell.length_b   1.000
_cell.length_c   1.000
_cell.angle_alpha   90.00
_cell.angle_beta   90.00
_cell.angle_gamma   90.00
#
_symmetry.space_group_name_H-M   'P 1'
#
loop_
_entity.id
_entity.type
_entity.pdbx_description
1 polymer ?
#
loop_
_entity_poly.entity_id
_entity_poly.type
_entity_poly.pdbx_seq_one_letter_code
_entity_poly.pdbx_strand_id
1 'polypeptide(L)'
;MHSIAVEQQRGHVLLIAGDAAVRRRAVQVAPSANLAALGVVPVPVLLDSTVPSDTTYLDGARDPNTVLTRLRTAAATPGPLLVYLSGRLTVDRRGRRLHLCLAGTTAASVRHTGLPWEWLGSELRERPAGLTTVLLDLAADKAAWPLLQEYGSLPAPPSVEVYGVVAPPGFAGGGNGVSGYTRQWIEQLRSSPGRPDNLRLHALAVGAAALPPGTLVLPTARELAARPAEAPGRAGYGGGVPDGGPSRRRESGADGKRDGVHAVAGDGARELPGGGPDPRPHIHALATAGRHAEADALAQAWEAHVLRAYGPASPEATHWTEIRADLARMAGDFRLATRLWTGVGVSRLARQSPDAPEVKGAAAGALYCWTQLKDRAAAAEAGPELIRLLGALPSLDPRHLELARQRLELLRDATPIGR
;
A
#
# COMPACT_ATOMS: atom_id res chain seq x y z
N MET A 1 -2.95 -35.96 -28.22
CA MET A 1 -2.45 -35.99 -26.83
C MET A 1 -2.25 -34.60 -26.20
N HIS A 2 -2.09 -33.51 -26.98
CA HIS A 2 -1.99 -32.13 -26.44
C HIS A 2 -3.30 -31.54 -25.85
N SER A 3 -4.47 -32.10 -26.18
CA SER A 3 -5.77 -31.59 -25.71
C SER A 3 -6.10 -31.97 -24.26
N ILE A 4 -5.52 -33.08 -23.74
CA ILE A 4 -5.82 -33.60 -22.40
C ILE A 4 -5.00 -32.86 -21.31
N ALA A 5 -3.86 -32.25 -21.68
CA ALA A 5 -3.01 -31.53 -20.73
C ALA A 5 -3.54 -30.12 -20.38
N VAL A 6 -4.23 -29.46 -21.32
CA VAL A 6 -4.88 -28.16 -21.09
C VAL A 6 -6.22 -28.34 -20.36
N GLU A 7 -6.88 -29.50 -20.51
CA GLU A 7 -8.06 -29.88 -19.71
C GLU A 7 -7.75 -30.08 -18.22
N GLN A 8 -6.49 -30.30 -17.85
CA GLN A 8 -6.12 -30.67 -16.48
C GLN A 8 -5.75 -29.50 -15.57
N GLN A 9 -5.44 -28.30 -16.07
CA GLN A 9 -5.25 -27.15 -15.19
C GLN A 9 -6.61 -26.47 -15.04
N ARG A 10 -7.26 -26.59 -13.88
CA ARG A 10 -8.41 -25.75 -13.48
C ARG A 10 -7.95 -24.79 -12.39
N GLY A 11 -8.28 -23.53 -12.54
CA GLY A 11 -8.04 -22.52 -11.51
C GLY A 11 -9.18 -22.43 -10.50
N HIS A 12 -8.98 -21.66 -9.44
CA HIS A 12 -9.99 -21.45 -8.40
C HIS A 12 -9.89 -20.06 -7.78
N VAL A 13 -11.03 -19.41 -7.59
CA VAL A 13 -11.16 -18.18 -6.80
C VAL A 13 -11.99 -18.49 -5.54
N LEU A 14 -11.38 -18.38 -4.38
CA LEU A 14 -12.03 -18.60 -3.08
C LEU A 14 -12.07 -17.27 -2.31
N LEU A 15 -13.27 -16.71 -2.14
CA LEU A 15 -13.46 -15.47 -1.37
C LEU A 15 -14.15 -15.79 -0.04
N ILE A 16 -13.56 -15.32 1.07
CA ILE A 16 -14.04 -15.61 2.42
C ILE A 16 -14.27 -14.30 3.18
N ALA A 17 -15.53 -14.08 3.56
CA ALA A 17 -15.92 -13.07 4.54
C ALA A 17 -15.92 -13.69 5.94
N GLY A 18 -15.03 -13.21 6.79
CA GLY A 18 -15.12 -13.37 8.22
C GLY A 18 -16.13 -12.40 8.84
N ASP A 19 -16.06 -12.26 10.16
CA ASP A 19 -16.86 -11.35 10.94
C ASP A 19 -16.40 -9.90 10.75
N ALA A 20 -17.36 -8.97 10.77
CA ALA A 20 -17.05 -7.55 10.69
C ALA A 20 -16.22 -7.11 11.90
N ALA A 21 -15.26 -6.22 11.67
CA ALA A 21 -14.59 -5.53 12.78
C ALA A 21 -15.34 -4.24 13.07
N VAL A 22 -15.99 -4.15 14.23
CA VAL A 22 -16.74 -2.96 14.65
C VAL A 22 -16.20 -2.46 15.98
N ARG A 23 -15.96 -1.15 16.11
CA ARG A 23 -15.60 -0.51 17.38
C ARG A 23 -16.45 0.74 17.58
N ARG A 24 -17.16 0.81 18.71
CA ARG A 24 -17.99 1.98 19.09
C ARG A 24 -18.90 2.45 17.92
N ARG A 25 -19.54 1.49 17.23
CA ARG A 25 -20.39 1.67 16.04
C ARG A 25 -19.68 2.06 14.74
N ALA A 26 -18.36 2.32 14.76
CA ALA A 26 -17.58 2.48 13.53
C ALA A 26 -17.14 1.11 13.00
N VAL A 27 -17.44 0.83 11.74
CA VAL A 27 -17.01 -0.38 11.03
C VAL A 27 -15.61 -0.15 10.49
N GLN A 28 -14.68 -1.05 10.81
CA GLN A 28 -13.29 -1.03 10.33
C GLN A 28 -13.15 -1.79 9.02
N VAL A 29 -13.82 -2.93 8.93
CA VAL A 29 -13.91 -3.73 7.70
C VAL A 29 -15.30 -4.32 7.59
N ALA A 30 -15.86 -4.30 6.38
CA ALA A 30 -17.15 -4.87 6.02
C ALA A 30 -16.95 -6.02 5.00
N PRO A 31 -16.69 -7.25 5.46
CA PRO A 31 -16.24 -8.34 4.59
C PRO A 31 -17.21 -8.69 3.47
N SER A 32 -18.52 -8.72 3.76
CA SER A 32 -19.56 -8.99 2.76
C SER A 32 -19.58 -7.95 1.64
N ALA A 33 -19.34 -6.67 1.94
CA ALA A 33 -19.27 -5.60 0.93
C ALA A 33 -18.04 -5.77 0.03
N ASN A 34 -16.90 -6.15 0.61
CA ASN A 34 -15.69 -6.46 -0.14
C ASN A 34 -15.90 -7.67 -1.07
N LEU A 35 -16.53 -8.74 -0.57
CA LEU A 35 -16.83 -9.94 -1.36
C LEU A 35 -17.76 -9.63 -2.54
N ALA A 36 -18.83 -8.86 -2.29
CA ALA A 36 -19.74 -8.43 -3.35
C ALA A 36 -19.03 -7.61 -4.43
N ALA A 37 -18.11 -6.71 -4.04
CA ALA A 37 -17.35 -5.90 -4.98
C ALA A 37 -16.32 -6.72 -5.78
N LEU A 38 -15.69 -7.73 -5.18
CA LEU A 38 -14.79 -8.63 -5.91
C LEU A 38 -15.57 -9.59 -6.82
N GLY A 39 -16.78 -10.00 -6.44
CA GLY A 39 -17.61 -10.91 -7.23
C GLY A 39 -18.08 -10.36 -8.57
N VAL A 40 -18.01 -9.04 -8.77
CA VAL A 40 -18.29 -8.41 -10.07
C VAL A 40 -17.04 -8.28 -10.96
N VAL A 41 -15.86 -8.64 -10.47
CA VAL A 41 -14.62 -8.65 -11.27
C VAL A 41 -14.53 -9.97 -12.04
N PRO A 42 -14.26 -9.95 -13.36
CA PRO A 42 -14.11 -11.18 -14.13
C PRO A 42 -13.01 -12.08 -13.56
N VAL A 43 -13.29 -13.38 -13.44
CA VAL A 43 -12.34 -14.38 -12.91
C VAL A 43 -10.99 -14.37 -13.64
N PRO A 44 -10.92 -14.23 -14.98
CA PRO A 44 -9.63 -14.15 -15.67
C PRO A 44 -8.79 -12.94 -15.25
N VAL A 45 -9.44 -11.84 -14.89
CA VAL A 45 -8.80 -10.61 -14.41
C VAL A 45 -8.36 -10.78 -12.95
N LEU A 46 -9.11 -11.52 -12.13
CA LEU A 46 -8.68 -11.82 -10.75
C LEU A 46 -7.44 -12.73 -10.73
N LEU A 47 -7.45 -13.79 -11.55
CA LEU A 47 -6.41 -14.82 -11.55
C LEU A 47 -5.19 -14.53 -12.44
N ASP A 48 -5.24 -13.51 -13.28
CA ASP A 48 -4.26 -13.32 -14.37
C ASP A 48 -4.15 -14.53 -15.30
N SER A 49 -5.28 -15.17 -15.58
CA SER A 49 -5.27 -16.46 -16.25
C SER A 49 -6.54 -16.69 -17.04
N THR A 50 -6.41 -17.28 -18.21
CA THR A 50 -7.53 -17.69 -19.06
C THR A 50 -7.96 -19.14 -18.81
N VAL A 51 -7.31 -19.82 -17.87
CA VAL A 51 -7.60 -21.20 -17.48
C VAL A 51 -9.03 -21.31 -16.92
N PRO A 52 -9.85 -22.30 -17.34
CA PRO A 52 -11.17 -22.53 -16.77
C PRO A 52 -11.10 -22.63 -15.25
N SER A 53 -11.95 -21.87 -14.56
CA SER A 53 -11.80 -21.68 -13.12
C SER A 53 -13.12 -21.71 -12.38
N ASP A 54 -13.11 -22.33 -11.21
CA ASP A 54 -14.24 -22.35 -10.29
C ASP A 54 -14.21 -21.14 -9.36
N THR A 55 -15.37 -20.66 -8.91
CA THR A 55 -15.45 -19.58 -7.92
C THR A 55 -16.32 -19.98 -6.76
N THR A 56 -15.84 -19.75 -5.54
CA THR A 56 -16.54 -20.05 -4.29
C THR A 56 -16.57 -18.81 -3.41
N TYR A 57 -17.77 -18.43 -2.98
CA TYR A 57 -18.01 -17.31 -2.06
C TYR A 57 -18.48 -17.87 -0.72
N LEU A 58 -17.79 -17.52 0.36
CA LEU A 58 -18.17 -17.85 1.72
C LEU A 58 -18.48 -16.57 2.48
N ASP A 59 -19.75 -16.20 2.49
CA ASP A 59 -20.27 -15.08 3.27
C ASP A 59 -21.21 -15.57 4.37
N GLY A 60 -21.01 -15.08 5.60
CA GLY A 60 -21.78 -15.51 6.76
C GLY A 60 -21.47 -16.92 7.28
N ALA A 61 -20.36 -17.54 6.86
CA ALA A 61 -19.93 -18.83 7.39
C ALA A 61 -19.76 -18.74 8.92
N ARG A 62 -20.25 -19.75 9.65
CA ARG A 62 -20.19 -19.81 11.13
C ARG A 62 -19.34 -20.97 11.64
N ASP A 63 -19.29 -22.06 10.88
CA ASP A 63 -18.55 -23.26 11.21
C ASP A 63 -17.18 -23.26 10.51
N PRO A 64 -16.06 -23.31 11.25
CA PRO A 64 -14.73 -23.32 10.66
C PRO A 64 -14.43 -24.58 9.83
N ASN A 65 -15.10 -25.71 10.08
CA ASN A 65 -14.89 -26.92 9.28
C ASN A 65 -15.47 -26.80 7.86
N THR A 66 -16.59 -26.09 7.72
CA THR A 66 -17.15 -25.70 6.42
C THR A 66 -16.13 -24.88 5.62
N VAL A 67 -15.49 -23.89 6.25
CA VAL A 67 -14.46 -23.07 5.59
C VAL A 67 -13.23 -23.92 5.24
N LEU A 68 -12.76 -24.76 6.17
CA LEU A 68 -11.64 -25.66 5.96
C LEU A 68 -11.87 -26.61 4.78
N THR A 69 -13.07 -27.18 4.67
CA THR A 69 -13.43 -28.08 3.57
C THR A 69 -13.32 -27.38 2.22
N ARG A 70 -13.80 -26.13 2.13
CA ARG A 70 -13.73 -25.34 0.90
C ARG A 70 -12.31 -24.89 0.57
N LEU A 71 -11.52 -24.55 1.60
CA LEU A 71 -10.10 -24.26 1.44
C LEU A 71 -9.35 -25.47 0.89
N ARG A 72 -9.61 -26.67 1.42
CA ARG A 72 -9.06 -27.93 0.90
C ARG A 72 -9.41 -28.18 -0.55
N THR A 73 -10.69 -28.01 -0.91
CA THR A 73 -11.13 -28.16 -2.30
C THR A 73 -10.40 -27.19 -3.22
N ALA A 74 -10.28 -25.91 -2.84
CA ALA A 74 -9.57 -24.91 -3.62
C ALA A 74 -8.06 -25.22 -3.70
N ALA A 75 -7.44 -25.61 -2.59
CA ALA A 75 -6.02 -25.95 -2.50
C ALA A 75 -5.64 -27.18 -3.34
N ALA A 76 -6.58 -28.11 -3.56
CA ALA A 76 -6.37 -29.29 -4.40
C ALA A 76 -6.43 -29.01 -5.92
N THR A 77 -6.83 -27.81 -6.35
CA THR A 77 -6.94 -27.49 -7.78
C THR A 77 -5.57 -27.38 -8.45
N PRO A 78 -5.32 -27.97 -9.63
CA PRO A 78 -3.98 -27.96 -10.22
C PRO A 78 -3.54 -26.62 -10.83
N GLY A 79 -4.48 -25.72 -11.15
CA GLY A 79 -4.22 -24.42 -11.77
C GLY A 79 -4.05 -23.25 -10.78
N PRO A 80 -4.10 -22.00 -11.27
CA PRO A 80 -3.97 -20.80 -10.44
C PRO A 80 -5.06 -20.69 -9.37
N LEU A 81 -4.66 -20.34 -8.15
CA LEU A 81 -5.53 -20.17 -6.99
C LEU A 81 -5.42 -18.75 -6.44
N LEU A 82 -6.55 -18.05 -6.33
CA LEU A 82 -6.69 -16.83 -5.54
C LEU A 82 -7.53 -17.13 -4.29
N VAL A 83 -6.97 -16.89 -3.10
CA VAL A 83 -7.70 -16.89 -1.84
C VAL A 83 -7.80 -15.46 -1.32
N TYR A 84 -9.00 -14.92 -1.22
CA TYR A 84 -9.25 -13.61 -0.62
C TYR A 84 -9.85 -13.78 0.78
N LEU A 85 -9.28 -13.11 1.77
CA LEU A 85 -9.74 -13.12 3.15
C LEU A 85 -10.02 -11.69 3.62
N SER A 86 -11.24 -11.43 4.08
CA SER A 86 -11.58 -10.18 4.74
C SER A 86 -12.29 -10.41 6.06
N GLY A 87 -11.96 -9.63 7.09
CA GLY A 87 -12.59 -9.77 8.40
C GLY A 87 -11.69 -9.47 9.59
N ARG A 88 -12.24 -9.73 10.77
CA ARG A 88 -11.58 -9.45 12.06
C ARG A 88 -10.61 -10.57 12.45
N LEU A 89 -9.37 -10.20 12.77
CA LEU A 89 -8.42 -11.07 13.46
C LEU A 89 -8.53 -10.91 14.99
N THR A 90 -8.46 -12.03 15.70
CA THR A 90 -8.37 -12.10 17.16
C THR A 90 -7.41 -13.22 17.58
N VAL A 91 -7.20 -13.38 18.89
CA VAL A 91 -6.41 -14.49 19.45
C VAL A 91 -7.24 -15.30 20.43
N ASP A 92 -6.99 -16.61 20.46
CA ASP A 92 -7.46 -17.47 21.55
C ASP A 92 -6.67 -17.15 22.83
N ARG A 93 -7.39 -16.96 23.95
CA ARG A 93 -6.80 -16.61 25.26
C ARG A 93 -5.89 -17.71 25.80
N ARG A 94 -6.14 -18.99 25.47
CA ARG A 94 -5.34 -20.11 25.99
C ARG A 94 -4.12 -20.39 25.11
N GLY A 95 -4.31 -20.42 23.79
CA GLY A 95 -3.24 -20.80 22.86
C GLY A 95 -2.42 -19.64 22.30
N ARG A 96 -2.83 -18.38 22.50
CA ARG A 96 -2.26 -17.19 21.84
C ARG A 96 -2.12 -17.35 20.31
N ARG A 97 -3.02 -18.11 19.68
CA ARG A 97 -3.01 -18.33 18.22
C ARG A 97 -3.97 -17.37 17.52
N LEU A 98 -3.54 -16.86 16.37
CA LEU A 98 -4.37 -15.99 15.52
C LEU A 98 -5.54 -16.79 14.93
N HIS A 99 -6.72 -16.18 14.96
CA HIS A 99 -7.92 -16.70 14.33
C HIS A 99 -8.56 -15.60 13.49
N LEU A 100 -9.01 -15.95 12.29
CA LEU A 100 -10.01 -15.16 11.57
C LEU A 100 -11.37 -15.44 12.20
N CYS A 101 -12.00 -14.41 12.76
CA CYS A 101 -13.35 -14.54 13.30
C CYS A 101 -14.32 -14.86 12.17
N LEU A 102 -15.14 -15.89 12.33
CA LEU A 102 -16.27 -16.18 11.46
C LEU A 102 -17.55 -15.59 12.05
N ALA A 103 -18.66 -15.59 11.30
CA ALA A 103 -19.89 -14.94 11.72
C ALA A 103 -20.36 -15.44 13.11
N GLY A 104 -20.59 -14.51 14.04
CA GLY A 104 -20.97 -14.81 15.43
C GLY A 104 -19.81 -15.20 16.36
N THR A 105 -18.56 -15.09 15.92
CA THR A 105 -17.40 -15.38 16.78
C THR A 105 -17.18 -14.32 17.85
N THR A 106 -17.15 -14.76 19.10
CA THR A 106 -16.86 -13.92 20.27
C THR A 106 -15.50 -14.25 20.86
N ALA A 107 -14.99 -13.41 21.77
CA ALA A 107 -13.75 -13.70 22.50
C ALA A 107 -13.81 -14.97 23.35
N ALA A 108 -15.01 -15.45 23.72
CA ALA A 108 -15.20 -16.68 24.49
C ALA A 108 -15.30 -17.92 23.59
N SER A 109 -15.84 -17.77 22.37
CA SER A 109 -16.10 -18.88 21.44
C SER A 109 -15.05 -19.04 20.34
N VAL A 110 -14.10 -18.10 20.20
CA VAL A 110 -13.11 -18.06 19.10
C VAL A 110 -12.42 -19.39 18.84
N ARG A 111 -12.06 -20.15 19.88
CA ARG A 111 -11.39 -21.44 19.74
C ARG A 111 -12.21 -22.49 18.97
N HIS A 112 -13.53 -22.34 18.95
CA HIS A 112 -14.46 -23.29 18.32
C HIS A 112 -15.15 -22.74 17.08
N THR A 113 -15.27 -21.41 16.97
CA THR A 113 -16.00 -20.76 15.87
C THR A 113 -15.10 -19.94 14.95
N GLY A 114 -13.90 -19.55 15.38
CA GLY A 114 -12.92 -18.85 14.54
C GLY A 114 -12.15 -19.85 13.67
N LEU A 115 -11.71 -19.40 12.50
CA LEU A 115 -10.80 -20.17 11.64
C LEU A 115 -9.35 -19.97 12.14
N PRO A 116 -8.67 -21.03 12.61
CA PRO A 116 -7.26 -20.93 13.01
C PRO A 116 -6.38 -20.51 11.84
N TRP A 117 -5.51 -19.52 12.04
CA TRP A 117 -4.67 -18.98 10.96
C TRP A 117 -3.72 -20.04 10.40
N GLU A 118 -3.23 -20.95 11.25
CA GLU A 118 -2.32 -22.02 10.84
C GLU A 118 -2.93 -23.01 9.83
N TRP A 119 -4.26 -23.09 9.74
CA TRP A 119 -4.92 -23.94 8.75
C TRP A 119 -4.70 -23.41 7.34
N LEU A 120 -4.69 -22.09 7.14
CA LEU A 120 -4.40 -21.49 5.84
C LEU A 120 -3.02 -21.94 5.34
N GLY A 121 -1.99 -21.80 6.18
CA GLY A 121 -0.63 -22.19 5.82
C GLY A 121 -0.45 -23.71 5.68
N SER A 122 -1.19 -24.51 6.43
CA SER A 122 -1.09 -25.97 6.34
C SER A 122 -1.69 -26.50 5.05
N GLU A 123 -2.87 -26.00 4.66
CA GLU A 123 -3.57 -26.47 3.46
C GLU A 123 -2.92 -25.97 2.16
N LEU A 124 -2.24 -24.82 2.19
CA LEU A 124 -1.56 -24.26 1.02
C LEU A 124 -0.10 -24.72 0.86
N ARG A 125 0.44 -25.49 1.81
CA ARG A 125 1.89 -25.82 1.85
C ARG A 125 2.36 -26.60 0.62
N GLU A 126 1.56 -27.56 0.16
CA GLU A 126 1.91 -28.46 -0.94
C GLU A 126 1.74 -27.82 -2.33
N ARG A 127 1.28 -26.56 -2.37
CA ARG A 127 1.03 -25.87 -3.64
C ARG A 127 2.34 -25.44 -4.33
N PRO A 128 2.44 -25.58 -5.66
CA PRO A 128 3.59 -25.07 -6.41
C PRO A 128 3.74 -23.55 -6.27
N ALA A 129 4.98 -23.09 -6.24
CA ALA A 129 5.30 -21.66 -6.23
C ALA A 129 4.75 -20.95 -7.49
N GLY A 130 4.30 -19.71 -7.34
CA GLY A 130 3.79 -18.87 -8.44
C GLY A 130 2.35 -19.17 -8.88
N LEU A 131 1.71 -20.21 -8.34
CA LEU A 131 0.31 -20.55 -8.68
C LEU A 131 -0.70 -20.18 -7.60
N THR A 132 -0.28 -19.57 -6.49
CA THR A 132 -1.17 -19.28 -5.38
C THR A 132 -0.95 -17.88 -4.85
N THR A 133 -2.01 -17.07 -4.94
CA THR A 133 -2.08 -15.72 -4.39
C THR A 133 -3.07 -15.69 -3.23
N VAL A 134 -2.65 -15.18 -2.09
CA VAL A 134 -3.50 -14.89 -0.94
C VAL A 134 -3.60 -13.38 -0.78
N LEU A 135 -4.82 -12.85 -0.89
CA LEU A 135 -5.10 -11.42 -0.78
C LEU A 135 -5.87 -11.13 0.52
N LEU A 136 -5.35 -10.21 1.33
CA LEU A 136 -5.83 -9.94 2.69
C LEU A 136 -6.36 -8.52 2.84
N ASP A 137 -7.52 -8.39 3.49
CA ASP A 137 -8.08 -7.11 3.91
C ASP A 137 -8.72 -7.26 5.29
N LEU A 138 -7.85 -7.18 6.30
CA LEU A 138 -8.15 -7.61 7.66
C LEU A 138 -8.11 -6.43 8.63
N ALA A 139 -8.77 -6.59 9.77
CA ALA A 139 -8.64 -5.67 10.90
C ALA A 139 -8.32 -6.46 12.16
N ALA A 140 -7.28 -6.08 12.88
CA ALA A 140 -6.92 -6.71 14.14
C ALA A 140 -7.69 -6.08 15.31
N ASP A 141 -8.17 -6.91 16.22
CA ASP A 141 -8.63 -6.41 17.51
C ASP A 141 -7.46 -6.14 18.47
N LYS A 142 -7.79 -5.62 19.66
CA LYS A 142 -6.80 -5.29 20.69
C LYS A 142 -6.00 -6.51 21.18
N ALA A 143 -6.54 -7.72 21.05
CA ALA A 143 -5.90 -8.93 21.52
C ALA A 143 -4.93 -9.48 20.46
N ALA A 144 -5.28 -9.41 19.17
CA ALA A 144 -4.41 -9.83 18.07
C ALA A 144 -3.27 -8.84 17.77
N TRP A 145 -3.49 -7.54 17.96
CA TRP A 145 -2.52 -6.54 17.52
C TRP A 145 -1.11 -6.67 18.11
N PRO A 146 -0.92 -6.89 19.44
CA PRO A 146 0.42 -7.07 19.99
C PRO A 146 1.17 -8.27 19.40
N LEU A 147 0.45 -9.35 19.09
CA LEU A 147 1.04 -10.56 18.50
C LEU A 147 1.46 -10.32 17.04
N LEU A 148 0.67 -9.57 16.29
CA LEU A 148 1.01 -9.18 14.91
C LEU A 148 2.23 -8.25 14.87
N GLN A 149 2.37 -7.36 15.85
CA GLN A 149 3.55 -6.51 16.02
C GLN A 149 4.80 -7.33 16.37
N GLU A 150 4.65 -8.36 17.19
CA GLU A 150 5.74 -9.29 17.54
C GLU A 150 6.20 -10.11 16.33
N TYR A 151 5.27 -10.65 15.55
CA TYR A 151 5.60 -11.40 14.33
C TYR A 151 6.14 -10.51 13.22
N GLY A 152 5.66 -9.27 13.13
CA GLY A 152 5.98 -8.36 12.04
C GLY A 152 5.51 -8.84 10.67
N SER A 153 4.66 -9.89 10.62
CA SER A 153 4.11 -10.50 9.40
C SER A 153 2.93 -11.43 9.79
N LEU A 154 2.25 -12.00 8.80
CA LEU A 154 1.34 -13.13 8.96
C LEU A 154 2.02 -14.42 8.48
N PRO A 155 2.08 -15.49 9.32
CA PRO A 155 2.66 -16.76 8.91
C PRO A 155 2.01 -17.32 7.65
N ALA A 156 2.81 -17.61 6.62
CA ALA A 156 2.37 -18.20 5.37
C ALA A 156 3.47 -19.09 4.76
N PRO A 157 3.13 -20.08 3.91
CA PRO A 157 4.11 -20.90 3.21
C PRO A 157 4.92 -20.06 2.21
N PRO A 158 6.21 -20.38 1.99
CA PRO A 158 7.07 -19.62 1.07
C PRO A 158 6.65 -19.76 -0.41
N SER A 159 5.90 -20.80 -0.77
CA SER A 159 5.36 -21.00 -2.12
C SER A 159 4.16 -20.12 -2.45
N VAL A 160 3.60 -19.43 -1.46
CA VAL A 160 2.39 -18.62 -1.59
C VAL A 160 2.75 -17.14 -1.66
N GLU A 161 2.19 -16.44 -2.64
CA GLU A 161 2.28 -14.99 -2.68
C GLU A 161 1.21 -14.37 -1.78
N VAL A 162 1.62 -13.73 -0.68
CA VAL A 162 0.70 -13.06 0.24
C VAL A 162 0.78 -11.55 0.02
N TYR A 163 -0.37 -10.93 -0.26
CA TYR A 163 -0.53 -9.48 -0.38
C TYR A 163 -1.67 -9.02 0.51
N GLY A 164 -1.61 -7.80 1.04
CA GLY A 164 -2.76 -7.20 1.71
C GLY A 164 -2.44 -6.32 2.89
N VAL A 165 -3.48 -6.02 3.66
CA VAL A 165 -3.40 -5.09 4.78
C VAL A 165 -4.07 -5.66 6.04
N VAL A 166 -3.49 -5.32 7.20
CA VAL A 166 -4.10 -5.54 8.52
C VAL A 166 -4.20 -4.21 9.25
N ALA A 167 -5.41 -3.68 9.36
CA ALA A 167 -5.66 -2.43 10.06
C ALA A 167 -5.50 -2.58 11.58
N PRO A 168 -4.84 -1.61 12.26
CA PRO A 168 -4.72 -1.59 13.71
C PRO A 168 -6.06 -1.40 14.41
N PRO A 169 -6.19 -1.88 15.67
CA PRO A 169 -7.40 -1.69 16.43
C PRO A 169 -7.61 -0.22 16.71
N GLY A 170 -8.77 0.29 16.31
CA GLY A 170 -9.27 1.55 16.82
C GLY A 170 -9.47 2.66 15.83
N PHE A 171 -9.19 2.41 14.56
CA PHE A 171 -9.52 3.29 13.46
C PHE A 171 -10.90 2.95 12.89
N ALA A 172 -11.59 3.94 12.36
CA ALA A 172 -12.79 3.70 11.56
C ALA A 172 -12.35 3.31 10.14
N GLY A 173 -12.99 2.29 9.59
CA GLY A 173 -12.99 2.03 8.16
C GLY A 173 -14.01 2.97 7.51
N GLY A 174 -13.98 3.09 6.18
CA GLY A 174 -14.82 3.99 5.39
C GLY A 174 -16.33 3.69 5.41
N GLY A 175 -16.90 3.26 6.53
CA GLY A 175 -18.31 2.89 6.72
C GLY A 175 -18.61 1.42 6.44
N ASN A 176 -19.89 1.09 6.22
CA ASN A 176 -20.36 -0.24 5.82
C ASN A 176 -20.05 -0.60 4.34
N GLY A 177 -19.24 0.20 3.66
CA GLY A 177 -18.90 0.01 2.25
C GLY A 177 -17.65 -0.83 2.04
N VAL A 178 -17.27 -0.98 0.77
CA VAL A 178 -16.01 -1.60 0.35
C VAL A 178 -14.84 -0.85 0.98
N SER A 179 -13.86 -1.56 1.52
CA SER A 179 -12.67 -0.96 2.13
C SER A 179 -11.86 -0.14 1.10
N GLY A 180 -11.01 0.77 1.59
CA GLY A 180 -10.10 1.53 0.73
C GLY A 180 -9.17 0.62 -0.08
N TYR A 181 -8.58 -0.39 0.56
CA TYR A 181 -7.64 -1.30 -0.09
C TYR A 181 -8.31 -2.14 -1.18
N THR A 182 -9.42 -2.81 -0.86
CA THR A 182 -10.13 -3.66 -1.82
C THR A 182 -10.71 -2.84 -2.98
N ARG A 183 -11.22 -1.64 -2.70
CA ARG A 183 -11.68 -0.72 -3.75
C ARG A 183 -10.56 -0.35 -4.71
N GLN A 184 -9.40 0.04 -4.19
CA GLN A 184 -8.27 0.42 -5.03
C GLN A 184 -7.70 -0.77 -5.81
N TRP A 185 -7.64 -1.96 -5.21
CA TRP A 185 -7.26 -3.18 -5.94
C TRP A 185 -8.17 -3.41 -7.16
N ILE A 186 -9.49 -3.35 -6.97
CA ILE A 186 -10.47 -3.50 -8.05
C ILE A 186 -10.33 -2.38 -9.10
N GLU A 187 -10.10 -1.14 -8.65
CA GLU A 187 -9.92 0.01 -9.54
C GLU A 187 -8.68 -0.16 -10.43
N GLN A 188 -7.54 -0.58 -9.86
CA GLN A 188 -6.33 -0.83 -10.63
C GLN A 188 -6.48 -1.96 -11.66
N LEU A 189 -7.26 -3.01 -11.31
CA LEU A 189 -7.60 -4.08 -12.24
C LEU A 189 -8.47 -3.60 -13.41
N ARG A 190 -9.31 -2.58 -13.22
CA ARG A 190 -10.21 -2.04 -14.25
C ARG A 190 -9.54 -0.98 -15.13
N SER A 191 -8.69 -0.16 -14.54
CA SER A 191 -8.20 1.09 -15.15
C SER A 191 -6.87 0.91 -15.90
N SER A 192 -6.25 -0.27 -15.80
CA SER A 192 -4.97 -0.55 -16.48
C SER A 192 -5.19 -1.14 -17.88
N PRO A 193 -4.58 -0.60 -18.96
CA PRO A 193 -4.67 -1.14 -20.32
C PRO A 193 -4.17 -2.59 -20.46
N GLY A 194 -3.33 -3.03 -19.53
CA GLY A 194 -2.99 -4.44 -19.29
C GLY A 194 -2.89 -4.67 -17.78
N ARG A 195 -3.25 -5.89 -17.34
CA ARG A 195 -3.24 -6.24 -15.90
C ARG A 195 -1.79 -6.20 -15.38
N PRO A 196 -1.46 -5.34 -14.40
CA PRO A 196 -0.16 -5.37 -13.75
C PRO A 196 0.02 -6.68 -12.97
N ASP A 197 1.25 -7.08 -12.71
CA ASP A 197 1.53 -8.20 -11.80
C ASP A 197 0.98 -7.93 -10.38
N ASN A 198 0.79 -8.99 -9.60
CA ASN A 198 0.15 -8.90 -8.28
C ASN A 198 0.88 -7.97 -7.31
N LEU A 199 2.22 -7.92 -7.36
CA LEU A 199 3.03 -7.08 -6.49
C LEU A 199 2.85 -5.60 -6.86
N ARG A 200 2.83 -5.27 -8.15
CA ARG A 200 2.58 -3.92 -8.64
C ARG A 200 1.15 -3.47 -8.36
N LEU A 201 0.16 -4.35 -8.58
CA LEU A 201 -1.23 -4.12 -8.19
C LEU A 201 -1.36 -3.81 -6.70
N HIS A 202 -0.70 -4.60 -5.86
CA HIS A 202 -0.67 -4.40 -4.42
C HIS A 202 -0.08 -3.03 -4.05
N ALA A 203 1.09 -2.69 -4.60
CA ALA A 203 1.75 -1.42 -4.32
C ALA A 203 0.90 -0.20 -4.72
N LEU A 204 0.26 -0.26 -5.90
CA LEU A 204 -0.65 0.79 -6.36
C LEU A 204 -1.89 0.89 -5.46
N ALA A 205 -2.48 -0.25 -5.08
CA ALA A 205 -3.64 -0.28 -4.20
C ALA A 205 -3.32 0.32 -2.82
N VAL A 206 -2.19 -0.06 -2.22
CA VAL A 206 -1.71 0.48 -0.93
C VAL A 206 -1.48 1.99 -1.03
N GLY A 207 -0.79 2.46 -2.06
CA GLY A 207 -0.49 3.87 -2.26
C GLY A 207 -1.74 4.77 -2.38
N ALA A 208 -2.82 4.23 -2.94
CA ALA A 208 -4.07 4.97 -3.16
C ALA A 208 -5.12 4.77 -2.06
N ALA A 209 -4.99 3.77 -1.18
CA ALA A 209 -6.06 3.34 -0.27
C ALA A 209 -6.27 4.22 0.97
N ALA A 210 -5.45 5.25 1.18
CA ALA A 210 -5.47 6.12 2.37
C ALA A 210 -5.55 5.29 3.68
N LEU A 211 -4.62 4.34 3.83
CA LEU A 211 -4.64 3.35 4.91
C LEU A 211 -4.48 4.02 6.29
N PRO A 212 -5.10 3.46 7.35
CA PRO A 212 -4.88 3.95 8.72
C PRO A 212 -3.40 3.93 9.12
N PRO A 213 -2.93 4.91 9.90
CA PRO A 213 -1.56 4.91 10.43
C PRO A 213 -1.27 3.63 11.23
N GLY A 214 -0.12 3.02 10.97
CA GLY A 214 0.31 1.78 11.61
C GLY A 214 -0.31 0.50 11.02
N THR A 215 -1.00 0.59 9.88
CA THR A 215 -1.44 -0.59 9.11
C THR A 215 -0.26 -1.49 8.77
N LEU A 216 -0.39 -2.78 9.07
CA LEU A 216 0.57 -3.79 8.63
C LEU A 216 0.29 -4.11 7.16
N VAL A 217 1.25 -3.83 6.29
CA VAL A 217 1.18 -4.11 4.86
C VAL A 217 2.00 -5.35 4.55
N LEU A 218 1.43 -6.28 3.79
CA LEU A 218 2.01 -7.56 3.43
C LEU A 218 2.13 -7.65 1.90
N PRO A 219 3.26 -8.14 1.35
CA PRO A 219 4.46 -8.53 2.08
C PRO A 219 5.13 -7.31 2.71
N THR A 220 5.76 -7.53 3.87
CA THR A 220 6.53 -6.48 4.53
C THR A 220 7.76 -6.11 3.71
N ALA A 221 8.32 -4.93 3.95
CA ALA A 221 9.58 -4.53 3.31
C ALA A 221 10.72 -5.53 3.58
N ARG A 222 10.73 -6.18 4.75
CA ARG A 222 11.69 -7.23 5.09
C ARG A 222 11.51 -8.46 4.21
N GLU A 223 10.27 -8.90 3.98
CA GLU A 223 9.97 -10.05 3.12
C GLU A 223 10.28 -9.75 1.65
N LEU A 224 10.01 -8.53 1.19
CA LEU A 224 10.40 -8.07 -0.13
C LEU A 224 11.93 -8.05 -0.31
N ALA A 225 12.68 -7.62 0.70
CA ALA A 225 14.15 -7.62 0.69
C ALA A 225 14.76 -9.02 0.78
N ALA A 226 14.04 -9.99 1.36
CA ALA A 226 14.47 -11.37 1.49
C ALA A 226 14.16 -12.23 0.26
N ARG A 227 13.29 -11.77 -0.66
CA ARG A 227 13.04 -12.45 -1.93
C ARG A 227 14.29 -12.33 -2.82
N PRO A 228 14.81 -13.44 -3.38
CA PRO A 228 15.83 -13.36 -4.42
C PRO A 228 15.32 -12.48 -5.56
N ALA A 229 16.16 -11.60 -6.09
CA ALA A 229 15.83 -10.85 -7.29
C ALA A 229 15.61 -11.85 -8.44
N GLU A 230 14.36 -12.12 -8.79
CA GLU A 230 14.05 -12.82 -10.02
C GLU A 230 14.63 -12.00 -11.18
N ALA A 231 15.55 -12.61 -11.92
CA ALA A 231 16.11 -12.02 -13.12
C ALA A 231 14.96 -11.69 -14.10
N PRO A 232 14.98 -10.53 -14.79
CA PRO A 232 13.97 -10.24 -15.79
C PRO A 232 14.15 -11.21 -16.96
N GLY A 233 13.36 -12.29 -17.00
CA GLY A 233 13.60 -13.36 -17.95
C GLY A 233 12.50 -14.41 -18.04
N ARG A 234 11.48 -14.09 -18.85
CA ARG A 234 10.63 -15.03 -19.60
C ARG A 234 9.75 -16.01 -18.79
N ALA A 235 8.46 -15.68 -18.73
CA ALA A 235 7.38 -16.66 -18.85
C ALA A 235 6.21 -16.08 -19.66
N GLY A 236 6.51 -15.54 -20.84
CA GLY A 236 5.54 -15.60 -21.92
C GLY A 236 5.49 -17.05 -22.38
N TYR A 237 4.39 -17.75 -22.08
CA TYR A 237 4.07 -19.03 -22.70
C TYR A 237 3.77 -18.78 -24.18
N GLY A 238 4.82 -18.66 -24.98
CA GLY A 238 4.76 -18.57 -26.43
C GLY A 238 5.39 -19.82 -27.02
N GLY A 239 4.56 -20.71 -27.57
CA GLY A 239 4.99 -21.92 -28.25
C GLY A 239 5.96 -21.58 -29.38
N GLY A 240 7.08 -22.29 -29.42
CA GLY A 240 8.02 -22.24 -30.53
C GLY A 240 7.42 -22.87 -31.77
N VAL A 241 7.47 -22.15 -32.90
CA VAL A 241 7.38 -22.71 -34.25
C VAL A 241 8.56 -22.13 -35.04
N PRO A 242 9.31 -22.96 -35.80
CA PRO A 242 10.48 -22.50 -36.54
C PRO A 242 10.13 -21.92 -37.92
N ASP A 243 10.87 -20.86 -38.23
CA ASP A 243 11.41 -20.33 -39.49
C ASP A 243 10.75 -20.63 -40.86
N GLY A 244 10.63 -19.59 -41.70
CA GLY A 244 10.12 -19.70 -43.07
C GLY A 244 9.86 -18.39 -43.85
N GLY A 245 10.87 -17.54 -44.03
CA GLY A 245 11.10 -16.77 -45.29
C GLY A 245 10.32 -15.47 -45.61
N PRO A 246 10.83 -14.61 -46.54
CA PRO A 246 10.71 -13.14 -46.46
C PRO A 246 9.94 -12.45 -47.61
N SER A 247 9.67 -11.14 -47.44
CA SER A 247 9.24 -10.08 -48.41
C SER A 247 7.92 -9.41 -47.96
N ARG A 248 7.65 -8.10 -48.02
CA ARG A 248 8.16 -6.99 -48.84
C ARG A 248 7.79 -5.65 -48.18
N ARG A 249 8.68 -4.69 -48.39
CA ARG A 249 8.62 -3.23 -48.22
C ARG A 249 7.37 -2.58 -48.85
N ARG A 250 6.77 -1.58 -48.19
CA ARG A 250 6.19 -0.36 -48.82
C ARG A 250 6.10 0.81 -47.82
N GLU A 251 6.88 1.84 -48.13
CA GLU A 251 6.75 3.28 -47.82
C GLU A 251 5.37 3.82 -48.32
N SER A 252 4.78 4.97 -47.98
CA SER A 252 5.10 6.23 -47.26
C SER A 252 3.87 7.16 -47.35
N GLY A 253 3.81 8.22 -46.52
CA GLY A 253 3.07 9.49 -46.76
C GLY A 253 2.07 9.81 -45.63
N ALA A 254 2.30 10.73 -44.68
CA ALA A 254 2.59 12.17 -44.69
C ALA A 254 1.33 13.08 -44.74
N ASP A 255 1.32 14.03 -43.79
CA ASP A 255 0.60 15.30 -43.66
C ASP A 255 -0.86 15.40 -43.14
N GLY A 256 -1.01 16.16 -42.03
CA GLY A 256 -1.72 17.45 -42.12
C GLY A 256 -3.00 17.70 -41.29
N LYS A 257 -2.83 18.07 -40.02
CA LYS A 257 -3.41 19.27 -39.32
C LYS A 257 -4.95 19.45 -39.10
N ARG A 258 -5.30 19.42 -37.78
CA ARG A 258 -6.19 20.28 -36.93
C ARG A 258 -7.64 20.62 -37.30
N ASP A 259 -8.57 20.36 -36.37
CA ASP A 259 -9.31 21.29 -35.46
C ASP A 259 -10.40 20.47 -34.71
N GLY A 260 -10.55 20.46 -33.37
CA GLY A 260 -11.15 21.50 -32.52
C GLY A 260 -12.22 20.87 -31.56
N VAL A 261 -11.83 20.42 -30.34
CA VAL A 261 -12.21 20.96 -29.00
C VAL A 261 -13.65 20.62 -28.53
N HIS A 262 -13.88 19.84 -27.46
CA HIS A 262 -13.69 20.21 -26.05
C HIS A 262 -13.27 19.03 -25.15
N ALA A 263 -12.17 19.20 -24.41
CA ALA A 263 -11.69 18.28 -23.37
C ALA A 263 -11.65 18.99 -22.01
N VAL A 264 -12.01 18.26 -20.94
CA VAL A 264 -11.84 18.63 -19.54
C VAL A 264 -11.15 17.44 -18.84
N ALA A 265 -10.06 17.73 -18.13
CA ALA A 265 -9.35 16.90 -17.13
C ALA A 265 -8.36 15.79 -17.59
N GLY A 266 -7.19 15.79 -16.94
CA GLY A 266 -6.24 14.68 -16.83
C GLY A 266 -4.82 15.02 -17.30
N ASP A 267 -3.86 15.21 -16.39
CA ASP A 267 -2.43 15.37 -16.72
C ASP A 267 -1.60 14.90 -15.50
N GLY A 268 -0.62 13.99 -15.57
CA GLY A 268 -0.11 13.20 -16.69
C GLY A 268 0.90 12.17 -16.16
N ALA A 269 0.83 10.95 -16.70
CA ALA A 269 1.97 10.03 -16.68
C ALA A 269 3.11 10.70 -17.44
N ARG A 270 4.19 11.05 -16.74
CA ARG A 270 5.42 11.55 -17.37
C ARG A 270 6.51 10.53 -17.09
N GLU A 271 6.92 9.82 -18.13
CA GLU A 271 8.15 9.02 -18.13
C GLU A 271 9.29 9.87 -17.55
N LEU A 272 9.93 9.35 -16.50
CA LEU A 272 11.17 9.91 -15.97
C LEU A 272 12.30 9.60 -16.98
N PRO A 273 13.17 10.56 -17.34
CA PRO A 273 14.15 10.35 -18.40
C PRO A 273 15.31 9.50 -17.91
N GLY A 274 15.58 8.41 -18.66
CA GLY A 274 16.52 7.36 -18.32
C GLY A 274 15.71 6.10 -18.01
N GLY A 275 15.53 5.24 -19.03
CA GLY A 275 14.63 4.07 -19.02
C GLY A 275 15.00 2.94 -18.05
N GLY A 276 15.46 3.29 -16.85
CA GLY A 276 15.58 2.42 -15.70
C GLY A 276 14.30 2.39 -14.87
N PRO A 277 14.19 1.43 -13.93
CA PRO A 277 13.05 1.30 -13.04
C PRO A 277 12.91 2.52 -12.12
N ASP A 278 11.69 2.77 -11.65
CA ASP A 278 11.39 3.79 -10.65
C ASP A 278 12.31 3.63 -9.42
N PRO A 279 13.04 4.67 -9.00
CA PRO A 279 13.95 4.61 -7.85
C PRO A 279 13.23 4.59 -6.49
N ARG A 280 11.95 4.99 -6.43
CA ARG A 280 11.22 5.17 -5.17
C ARG A 280 11.07 3.87 -4.36
N PRO A 281 10.75 2.71 -4.97
CA PRO A 281 10.76 1.42 -4.26
C PRO A 281 12.12 1.08 -3.63
N HIS A 282 13.23 1.38 -4.32
CA HIS A 282 14.57 1.09 -3.82
C HIS A 282 14.93 1.99 -2.63
N ILE A 283 14.62 3.29 -2.73
CA ILE A 283 14.80 4.26 -1.64
C ILE A 283 13.96 3.86 -0.42
N HIS A 284 12.71 3.45 -0.62
CA HIS A 284 11.83 2.98 0.46
C HIS A 284 12.37 1.71 1.12
N ALA A 285 12.92 0.78 0.35
CA ALA A 285 13.55 -0.44 0.88
C ALA A 285 14.77 -0.11 1.75
N LEU A 286 15.64 0.80 1.30
CA LEU A 286 16.79 1.28 2.09
C LEU A 286 16.34 1.95 3.39
N ALA A 287 15.32 2.81 3.32
CA ALA A 287 14.76 3.49 4.48
C ALA A 287 14.20 2.50 5.51
N THR A 288 13.43 1.52 5.05
CA THR A 288 12.83 0.51 5.94
C THR A 288 13.85 -0.46 6.52
N ALA A 289 14.96 -0.70 5.81
CA ALA A 289 16.09 -1.48 6.30
C ALA A 289 16.98 -0.71 7.30
N GLY A 290 16.59 0.50 7.72
CA GLY A 290 17.38 1.35 8.61
C GLY A 290 18.59 2.03 7.94
N ARG A 291 18.79 1.82 6.64
CA ARG A 291 19.88 2.40 5.84
C ARG A 291 19.50 3.81 5.37
N HIS A 292 19.09 4.66 6.31
CA HIS A 292 18.51 5.96 6.03
C HIS A 292 19.47 6.91 5.29
N ALA A 293 20.77 6.85 5.61
CA ALA A 293 21.79 7.66 4.94
C ALA A 293 21.93 7.31 3.45
N GLU A 294 21.84 6.02 3.10
CA GLU A 294 21.91 5.57 1.71
C GLU A 294 20.61 5.89 0.96
N ALA A 295 19.47 5.75 1.63
CA ALA A 295 18.17 6.17 1.09
C ALA A 295 18.17 7.68 0.76
N ASP A 296 18.68 8.52 1.68
CA ASP A 296 18.74 9.97 1.48
C ASP A 296 19.76 10.34 0.39
N ALA A 297 20.95 9.71 0.34
CA ALA A 297 21.92 9.96 -0.72
C ALA A 297 21.34 9.67 -2.12
N LEU A 298 20.60 8.57 -2.26
CA LEU A 298 19.92 8.23 -3.51
C LEU A 298 18.79 9.22 -3.82
N ALA A 299 17.97 9.59 -2.83
CA ALA A 299 16.92 10.59 -3.00
C ALA A 299 17.47 11.97 -3.38
N GLN A 300 18.62 12.38 -2.82
CA GLN A 300 19.34 13.60 -3.18
C GLN A 300 19.83 13.58 -4.63
N ALA A 301 20.36 12.46 -5.10
CA ALA A 301 20.82 12.33 -6.48
C ALA A 301 19.66 12.51 -7.48
N TRP A 302 18.48 11.95 -7.16
CA TRP A 302 17.27 12.10 -7.95
C TRP A 302 16.65 13.48 -7.87
N GLU A 303 16.61 14.09 -6.69
CA GLU A 303 16.20 15.48 -6.53
C GLU A 303 17.08 16.40 -7.37
N ALA A 304 18.41 16.26 -7.31
CA ALA A 304 19.34 17.05 -8.10
C ALA A 304 19.13 16.85 -9.62
N HIS A 305 18.79 15.63 -10.05
CA HIS A 305 18.43 15.38 -11.45
C HIS A 305 17.14 16.10 -11.84
N VAL A 306 16.09 15.97 -11.03
CA VAL A 306 14.79 16.60 -11.28
C VAL A 306 14.89 18.12 -11.25
N LEU A 307 15.68 18.69 -10.36
CA LEU A 307 15.97 20.13 -10.32
C LEU A 307 16.62 20.62 -11.61
N ARG A 308 17.53 19.84 -12.20
CA ARG A 308 18.16 20.16 -13.50
C ARG A 308 17.20 20.02 -14.67
N ALA A 309 16.33 19.01 -14.64
CA ALA A 309 15.44 18.68 -15.76
C ALA A 309 14.17 19.55 -15.79
N TYR A 310 13.58 19.84 -14.63
CA TYR A 310 12.27 20.48 -14.49
C TYR A 310 12.32 21.82 -13.75
N GLY A 311 13.45 22.15 -13.12
CA GLY A 311 13.64 23.39 -12.37
C GLY A 311 13.17 23.32 -10.91
N PRO A 312 13.59 24.29 -10.08
CA PRO A 312 13.38 24.26 -8.62
C PRO A 312 11.94 24.49 -8.17
N ALA A 313 11.11 25.15 -8.98
CA ALA A 313 9.70 25.40 -8.66
C ALA A 313 8.75 24.30 -9.16
N SER A 314 9.29 23.22 -9.73
CA SER A 314 8.48 22.15 -10.33
C SER A 314 7.77 21.28 -9.28
N PRO A 315 6.56 20.76 -9.57
CA PRO A 315 5.91 19.77 -8.71
C PRO A 315 6.76 18.54 -8.44
N GLU A 316 7.54 18.10 -9.44
CA GLU A 316 8.44 16.97 -9.35
C GLU A 316 9.55 17.22 -8.33
N ALA A 317 10.15 18.42 -8.34
CA ALA A 317 11.16 18.80 -7.35
C ALA A 317 10.55 18.82 -5.94
N THR A 318 9.37 19.42 -5.78
CA THR A 318 8.66 19.44 -4.48
C THR A 318 8.41 18.02 -3.94
N HIS A 319 8.04 17.08 -4.81
CA HIS A 319 7.78 15.69 -4.41
C HIS A 319 9.05 14.97 -3.95
N TRP A 320 10.19 15.23 -4.58
CA TRP A 320 11.47 14.67 -4.13
C TRP A 320 11.94 15.26 -2.80
N THR A 321 11.73 16.56 -2.58
CA THR A 321 11.96 17.19 -1.27
C THR A 321 11.07 16.59 -0.18
N GLU A 322 9.84 16.22 -0.50
CA GLU A 322 8.89 15.55 0.41
C GLU A 322 9.38 14.14 0.81
N ILE A 323 9.82 13.33 -0.15
CA ILE A 323 10.44 12.03 0.11
C ILE A 323 11.63 12.18 1.07
N ARG A 324 12.50 13.16 0.81
CA ARG A 324 13.66 13.44 1.67
C ARG A 324 13.26 13.90 3.08
N ALA A 325 12.19 14.68 3.20
CA ALA A 325 11.67 15.11 4.49
C ALA A 325 11.22 13.92 5.34
N ASP A 326 10.59 12.92 4.72
CA ASP A 326 10.22 11.67 5.38
C ASP A 326 11.43 10.79 5.74
N LEU A 327 12.43 10.69 4.87
CA LEU A 327 13.67 9.96 5.16
C LEU A 327 14.41 10.57 6.35
N ALA A 328 14.53 11.89 6.40
CA ALA A 328 15.14 12.60 7.52
C ALA A 328 14.37 12.35 8.83
N ARG A 329 13.03 12.35 8.77
CA ARG A 329 12.16 12.01 9.90
C ARG A 329 12.38 10.58 10.38
N MET A 330 12.49 9.60 9.46
CA MET A 330 12.78 8.20 9.80
C MET A 330 14.16 8.02 10.42
N ALA A 331 15.16 8.78 9.94
CA ALA A 331 16.51 8.79 10.50
C ALA A 331 16.61 9.47 11.89
N GLY A 332 15.53 10.10 12.35
CA GLY A 332 15.53 10.90 13.58
C GLY A 332 16.18 12.28 13.43
N ASP A 333 16.56 12.69 12.22
CA ASP A 333 17.02 14.04 11.92
C ASP A 333 15.83 14.98 11.74
N PHE A 334 15.20 15.30 12.88
CA PHE A 334 14.06 16.20 12.91
C PHE A 334 14.41 17.63 12.47
N ARG A 335 15.68 18.04 12.53
CA ARG A 335 16.09 19.39 12.10
C ARG A 335 16.05 19.50 10.58
N LEU A 336 16.59 18.50 9.89
CA LEU A 336 16.48 18.42 8.44
C LEU A 336 15.02 18.21 8.02
N ALA A 337 14.29 17.30 8.67
CA ALA A 337 12.89 17.03 8.35
C ALA A 337 12.01 18.28 8.47
N THR A 338 12.13 19.06 9.55
CA THR A 338 11.39 20.32 9.71
C THR A 338 11.68 21.28 8.55
N ARG A 339 12.94 21.52 8.21
CA ARG A 339 13.31 22.44 7.14
C ARG A 339 12.75 22.01 5.79
N LEU A 340 12.86 20.71 5.46
CA LEU A 340 12.36 20.18 4.19
C LEU A 340 10.82 20.24 4.12
N TRP A 341 10.11 19.82 5.17
CA TRP A 341 8.66 19.91 5.22
C TRP A 341 8.14 21.35 5.13
N THR A 342 8.81 22.31 5.78
CA THR A 342 8.47 23.72 5.64
C THR A 342 8.69 24.21 4.21
N GLY A 343 9.80 23.85 3.58
CA GLY A 343 10.08 24.17 2.18
C GLY A 343 9.05 23.59 1.21
N VAL A 344 8.62 22.33 1.42
CA VAL A 344 7.54 21.69 0.66
C VAL A 344 6.24 22.47 0.79
N GLY A 345 5.87 22.86 2.01
CA GLY A 345 4.66 23.67 2.26
C GLY A 345 4.69 25.01 1.53
N VAL A 346 5.81 25.73 1.60
CA VAL A 346 6.00 27.02 0.89
C VAL A 346 5.95 26.83 -0.63
N SER A 347 6.62 25.81 -1.17
CA SER A 347 6.62 25.51 -2.61
C SER A 347 5.23 25.14 -3.14
N ARG A 348 4.42 24.43 -2.33
CA ARG A 348 3.03 24.11 -2.68
C ARG A 348 2.13 25.34 -2.58
N LEU A 349 2.26 26.17 -1.55
CA LEU A 349 1.48 27.41 -1.40
C LEU A 349 1.66 28.39 -2.57
N ALA A 350 2.84 28.41 -3.19
CA ALA A 350 3.07 29.25 -4.36
C ALA A 350 2.23 28.84 -5.59
N ARG A 351 1.65 27.64 -5.61
CA ARG A 351 0.97 27.03 -6.78
C ARG A 351 -0.40 26.45 -6.47
N GLN A 352 -0.76 26.34 -5.20
CA GLN A 352 -1.97 25.65 -4.73
C GLN A 352 -2.73 26.53 -3.75
N SER A 353 -4.02 26.24 -3.59
CA SER A 353 -4.83 26.90 -2.55
C SER A 353 -4.25 26.62 -1.16
N PRO A 354 -4.23 27.60 -0.24
CA PRO A 354 -3.92 27.38 1.17
C PRO A 354 -4.77 26.30 1.84
N ASP A 355 -5.95 26.02 1.30
CA ASP A 355 -6.86 25.00 1.83
C ASP A 355 -6.62 23.59 1.26
N ALA A 356 -5.69 23.45 0.31
CA ALA A 356 -5.36 22.17 -0.31
C ALA A 356 -4.85 21.16 0.73
N PRO A 357 -5.30 19.89 0.67
CA PRO A 357 -4.90 18.88 1.63
C PRO A 357 -3.38 18.63 1.65
N GLU A 358 -2.71 18.77 0.52
CA GLU A 358 -1.25 18.59 0.40
C GLU A 358 -0.47 19.69 1.11
N VAL A 359 -0.94 20.94 1.02
CA VAL A 359 -0.36 22.09 1.74
C VAL A 359 -0.50 21.88 3.25
N LYS A 360 -1.70 21.47 3.69
CA LYS A 360 -1.99 21.17 5.11
C LYS A 360 -1.16 20.00 5.62
N GLY A 361 -1.01 18.95 4.80
CA GLY A 361 -0.17 17.79 5.11
C GLY A 361 1.29 18.19 5.35
N ALA A 362 1.85 19.01 4.45
CA ALA A 362 3.22 19.49 4.59
C ALA A 362 3.42 20.36 5.84
N ALA A 363 2.48 21.27 6.12
CA ALA A 363 2.51 22.10 7.32
C ALA A 363 2.36 21.28 8.62
N ALA A 364 1.50 20.25 8.62
CA ALA A 364 1.37 19.33 9.75
C ALA A 364 2.64 18.50 9.97
N GLY A 365 3.28 18.01 8.89
CA GLY A 365 4.55 17.31 8.93
C GLY A 365 5.68 18.19 9.49
N ALA A 366 5.75 19.45 9.05
CA ALA A 366 6.72 20.43 9.54
C ALA A 366 6.52 20.73 11.03
N LEU A 367 5.28 20.98 11.46
CA LEU A 367 4.93 21.21 12.86
C LEU A 367 5.27 20.00 13.73
N TYR A 368 4.88 18.80 13.31
CA TYR A 368 5.22 17.57 14.01
C TYR A 368 6.72 17.44 14.21
N CYS A 369 7.52 17.51 13.13
CA CYS A 369 8.98 17.36 13.22
C CYS A 369 9.60 18.45 14.11
N TRP A 370 9.11 19.69 14.00
CA TRP A 370 9.60 20.79 14.84
C TRP A 370 9.31 20.54 16.32
N THR A 371 8.18 19.91 16.64
CA THR A 371 7.86 19.58 18.03
C THR A 371 8.80 18.53 18.64
N GLN A 372 9.39 17.66 17.81
CA GLN A 372 10.34 16.63 18.21
C GLN A 372 11.78 17.14 18.39
N LEU A 373 12.08 18.37 17.98
CA LEU A 373 13.41 18.97 18.17
C LEU A 373 13.71 19.17 19.66
N LYS A 374 14.71 18.44 20.15
CA LYS A 374 15.23 18.53 21.52
C LYS A 374 16.26 19.64 21.67
N ASP A 375 17.01 19.93 20.61
CA ASP A 375 17.94 21.07 20.57
C ASP A 375 17.13 22.37 20.48
N ARG A 376 17.23 23.15 21.56
CA ARG A 376 16.56 24.43 21.72
C ARG A 376 17.00 25.46 20.67
N ALA A 377 18.28 25.53 20.36
CA ALA A 377 18.81 26.50 19.40
C ALA A 377 18.31 26.17 17.99
N ALA A 378 18.38 24.90 17.59
CA ALA A 378 17.84 24.44 16.32
C ALA A 378 16.33 24.65 16.19
N ALA A 379 15.57 24.43 17.29
CA ALA A 379 14.14 24.69 17.31
C ALA A 379 13.82 26.20 17.19
N ALA A 380 14.60 27.06 17.86
CA ALA A 380 14.45 28.52 17.77
C ALA A 380 14.77 29.05 16.36
N GLU A 381 15.76 28.46 15.69
CA GLU A 381 16.17 28.82 14.32
C GLU A 381 15.10 28.42 13.28
N ALA A 382 14.53 27.22 13.38
CA ALA A 382 13.56 26.71 12.41
C ALA A 382 12.13 27.27 12.59
N GLY A 383 11.80 27.77 13.78
CA GLY A 383 10.45 28.21 14.13
C GLY A 383 9.85 29.36 13.30
N PRO A 384 10.58 30.43 12.95
CA PRO A 384 10.02 31.58 12.22
C PRO A 384 9.42 31.23 10.86
N GLU A 385 10.13 30.39 10.09
CA GLU A 385 9.69 29.94 8.76
C GLU A 385 8.42 29.08 8.87
N LEU A 386 8.41 28.16 9.83
CA LEU A 386 7.25 27.31 10.12
C LEU A 386 6.03 28.15 10.53
N ILE A 387 6.20 29.13 11.42
CA ILE A 387 5.09 29.99 11.86
C ILE A 387 4.53 30.80 10.71
N ARG A 388 5.38 31.28 9.79
CA ARG A 388 4.91 31.99 8.59
C ARG A 388 4.10 31.08 7.69
N LEU A 389 4.55 29.84 7.48
CA LEU A 389 3.82 28.81 6.75
C LEU A 389 2.44 28.55 7.39
N LEU A 390 2.40 28.30 8.71
CA LEU A 390 1.14 28.05 9.43
C LEU A 390 0.20 29.26 9.39
N GLY A 391 0.74 30.48 9.45
CA GLY A 391 -0.04 31.72 9.35
C GLY A 391 -0.66 31.97 7.98
N ALA A 392 -0.15 31.33 6.93
CA ALA A 392 -0.71 31.40 5.59
C ALA A 392 -1.91 30.46 5.37
N LEU A 393 -2.26 29.62 6.36
CA LEU A 393 -3.32 28.61 6.25
C LEU A 393 -4.60 29.07 6.98
N PRO A 394 -5.61 29.60 6.28
CA PRO A 394 -6.78 30.20 6.91
C PRO A 394 -7.69 29.18 7.61
N SER A 395 -7.70 27.92 7.14
CA SER A 395 -8.50 26.84 7.73
C SER A 395 -7.77 26.03 8.80
N LEU A 396 -6.52 26.39 9.13
CA LEU A 396 -5.84 25.79 10.28
C LEU A 396 -6.49 26.32 11.57
N ASP A 397 -6.80 25.42 12.52
CA ASP A 397 -7.29 25.84 13.85
C ASP A 397 -6.30 26.85 14.46
N PRO A 398 -6.73 28.09 14.75
CA PRO A 398 -5.86 29.17 15.21
C PRO A 398 -5.03 28.81 16.45
N ARG A 399 -5.51 27.86 17.26
CA ARG A 399 -4.80 27.37 18.44
C ARG A 399 -3.46 26.71 18.10
N HIS A 400 -3.32 26.05 16.95
CA HIS A 400 -2.04 25.44 16.57
C HIS A 400 -0.97 26.48 16.26
N LEU A 401 -1.35 27.57 15.59
CA LEU A 401 -0.46 28.69 15.30
C LEU A 401 -0.07 29.43 16.58
N GLU A 402 -1.03 29.62 17.48
CA GLU A 402 -0.80 30.27 18.77
C GLU A 402 0.15 29.45 19.66
N LEU A 403 -0.08 28.15 19.80
CA LEU A 403 0.83 27.26 20.54
C LEU A 403 2.24 27.22 19.93
N ALA A 404 2.35 27.29 18.60
CA ALA A 404 3.64 27.34 17.93
C ALA A 404 4.38 28.67 18.21
N ARG A 405 3.67 29.80 18.24
CA ARG A 405 4.23 31.12 18.62
C ARG A 405 4.71 31.13 20.06
N GLN A 406 3.86 30.70 21.00
CA GLN A 406 4.20 30.61 22.43
C GLN A 406 5.42 29.72 22.65
N ARG A 407 5.49 28.56 21.97
CA ARG A 407 6.68 27.70 22.03
C ARG A 407 7.93 28.41 21.50
N LEU A 408 7.84 29.15 20.39
CA LEU A 408 9.00 29.88 19.85
C LEU A 408 9.49 30.99 20.80
N GLU A 409 8.57 31.72 21.43
CA GLU A 409 8.90 32.71 22.47
C GLU A 409 9.62 32.03 23.63
N LEU A 410 9.04 30.94 24.16
CA LEU A 410 9.67 30.14 25.20
C LEU A 410 11.03 29.57 24.80
N LEU A 411 11.29 29.33 23.50
CA LEU A 411 12.57 28.88 22.95
C LEU A 411 13.59 30.03 22.77
N ARG A 412 13.15 31.28 22.72
CA ARG A 412 14.00 32.48 22.65
C ARG A 412 14.35 33.03 24.04
N ASP A 413 13.40 33.01 24.97
CA ASP A 413 13.55 33.69 26.26
C ASP A 413 14.57 33.04 27.22
N ALA A 414 14.65 31.70 27.26
CA ALA A 414 15.68 30.97 27.99
C ALA A 414 17.00 30.84 27.20
N THR A 415 17.48 31.96 26.64
CA THR A 415 18.88 32.06 26.20
C THR A 415 19.77 31.97 27.45
N PRO A 416 20.71 31.03 27.55
CA PRO A 416 21.58 30.95 28.71
C PRO A 416 22.47 32.21 28.78
N ILE A 417 22.44 32.87 29.93
CA ILE A 417 23.48 33.81 30.34
C ILE A 417 24.79 33.02 30.43
N GLY A 418 25.66 33.22 29.44
CA GLY A 418 27.10 32.98 29.50
C GLY A 418 27.58 31.54 29.67
N ARG A 419 28.33 31.06 28.67
CA ARG A 419 29.78 30.84 28.80
C ARG A 419 30.43 30.67 27.45
#